data_AF-A0A818FXQ9-F1
#
_entry.id   AF-A0A818FXQ9-F1
#
_cell.length_a   1.000
_cell.length_b   1.000
_cell.length_c   1.000
_cell.angle_alpha   90.00
_cell.angle_beta   90.00
_cell.angle_gamma   90.00
#
_symmetry.space_group_name_H-M   'P 1'
#
loop_
_entity.id
_entity.type
_entity.pdbx_description
1 polymer ?
#
loop_
_entity_poly.entity_id
_entity_poly.type
_entity_poly.pdbx_seq_one_letter_code
_entity_poly.pdbx_strand_id
1 'polypeptide(L)' 'PPDRKYSAWLGGSILASLSTFQSKWISKQEYDESGPSIVHGKCF' A
#
# COMPACT_ATOMS: atom_id res chain seq x y z
N PRO A 1 -22.85 9.80 4.56
CA PRO A 1 -23.14 8.92 5.72
C PRO A 1 -21.99 8.96 6.75
N PRO A 2 -22.30 9.04 8.05
CA PRO A 2 -21.31 9.19 9.14
C PRO A 2 -20.25 8.08 9.18
N ASP A 3 -20.56 6.86 8.72
CA ASP A 3 -19.63 5.72 8.72
C ASP A 3 -18.53 5.79 7.65
N ARG A 4 -18.65 6.70 6.66
CA ARG A 4 -17.61 6.88 5.63
C ARG A 4 -16.30 7.44 6.17
N LYS A 5 -16.32 8.04 7.36
CA LYS A 5 -15.13 8.66 7.97
C LYS A 5 -14.00 7.64 8.17
N TYR A 6 -14.34 6.37 8.40
CA TYR A 6 -13.37 5.31 8.68
C TYR A 6 -13.31 4.22 7.63
N SER A 7 -14.19 4.24 6.61
CA SER A 7 -14.24 3.17 5.61
C SER A 7 -12.90 2.99 4.88
N ALA A 8 -12.21 4.08 4.54
CA ALA A 8 -10.89 4.02 3.92
C ALA A 8 -9.83 3.44 4.87
N TRP A 9 -9.87 3.81 6.15
CA TRP A 9 -8.94 3.31 7.16
C TRP A 9 -9.17 1.82 7.44
N LEU A 10 -10.43 1.39 7.57
CA LEU A 10 -10.79 -0.01 7.74
C LEU A 10 -10.39 -0.86 6.52
N GLY A 11 -10.67 -0.36 5.31
CA GLY A 11 -10.22 -1.02 4.08
C GLY A 11 -8.70 -1.14 4.01
N GLY A 12 -7.97 -0.08 4.36
CA GLY A 12 -6.51 -0.08 4.43
C GLY A 12 -5.95 -1.08 5.45
N SER A 13 -6.54 -1.15 6.65
CA SER A 13 -6.13 -2.09 7.70
C SER A 13 -6.35 -3.55 7.29
N ILE A 14 -7.45 -3.84 6.59
CA ILE A 14 -7.72 -5.17 6.05
C ILE A 14 -6.70 -5.50 4.96
N LEU A 15 -6.48 -4.59 3.98
CA LEU A 15 -5.53 -4.79 2.90
C LEU A 15 -4.10 -5.00 3.43
N ALA A 16 -3.66 -4.21 4.41
CA ALA A 16 -2.34 -4.35 5.03
C ALA A 16 -2.14 -5.70 5.74
N SER A 17 -3.24 -6.32 6.20
CA SER A 17 -3.21 -7.62 6.87
C SER A 17 -3.21 -8.81 5.91
N LEU A 18 -3.43 -8.60 4.60
CA LEU A 18 -3.40 -9.66 3.61
C LEU A 18 -1.95 -10.07 3.29
N SER A 19 -1.66 -11.37 3.32
CA SER A 19 -0.36 -11.92 2.92
C SER A 19 0.02 -11.58 1.46
N THR A 20 -0.98 -11.44 0.59
CA THR A 20 -0.81 -11.01 -0.81
C THR A 20 -0.39 -9.56 -0.94
N PHE A 21 -0.62 -8.74 0.09
CA PHE A 21 -0.21 -7.33 0.09
C PHE A 21 1.26 -7.18 0.48
N GLN A 22 1.83 -8.13 1.22
CA GLN A 22 3.26 -8.12 1.60
C GLN A 22 4.19 -8.14 0.39
N SER A 23 3.83 -8.86 -0.69
CA SER A 23 4.62 -8.90 -1.93
C SER A 23 4.56 -7.60 -2.73
N LYS A 24 3.56 -6.75 -2.45
CA LYS A 24 3.39 -5.43 -3.07
C LYS A 24 4.03 -4.30 -2.27
N TRP A 25 4.62 -4.60 -1.10
CA TRP A 25 5.37 -3.59 -0.36
C TRP A 25 6.57 -3.12 -1.16
N ILE A 26 6.90 -1.85 -1.01
CA ILE A 26 8.13 -1.26 -1.54
C ILE A 26 9.11 -1.28 -0.39
N SER A 27 10.14 -2.11 -0.50
CA SER A 27 11.21 -2.13 0.49
C SER A 27 12.06 -0.86 0.39
N LYS A 28 12.80 -0.54 1.45
CA LYS A 28 13.73 0.60 1.42
C LYS A 28 14.78 0.44 0.31
N GLN A 29 15.31 -0.76 0.14
CA GLN A 29 16.29 -1.06 -0.91
C GLN A 29 15.72 -0.79 -2.31
N GLU A 30 14.52 -1.31 -2.59
CA GLU A 30 13.84 -1.09 -3.86
C GLU A 30 13.57 0.40 -4.15
N TYR A 31 13.24 1.18 -3.11
CA TYR A 31 13.06 2.63 -3.21
C TYR A 31 14.38 3.36 -3.48
N ASP A 32 15.47 2.96 -2.82
CA ASP A 32 16.79 3.56 -3.02
C ASP A 32 17.36 3.26 -4.42
N GLU A 33 17.05 2.09 -5.00
CA GLU A 33 17.50 1.67 -6.34
C GLU A 33 16.68 2.31 -7.49
N SER A 34 15.34 2.30 -7.38
CA SER A 34 14.45 2.78 -8.45
C SER A 34 13.96 4.21 -8.24
N GLY A 35 14.24 4.79 -7.07
CA GLY A 35 13.75 6.10 -6.66
C GLY A 35 12.22 6.15 -6.53
N PRO A 36 11.63 7.37 -6.50
CA PRO A 36 10.20 7.57 -6.34
C PRO A 36 9.32 6.91 -7.43
N SER A 37 9.90 6.58 -8.58
CA SER A 37 9.19 6.01 -9.73
C SER A 37 8.60 4.62 -9.46
N ILE A 38 9.18 3.87 -8.52
CA ILE A 38 8.73 2.52 -8.17
C ILE A 38 7.31 2.46 -7.63
N VAL A 39 6.84 3.56 -7.04
CA VAL A 39 5.46 3.69 -6.55
C VAL A 39 4.47 3.52 -7.70
N HIS A 40 4.75 4.11 -8.87
CA HIS A 40 3.89 3.97 -10.04
C HIS A 40 3.98 2.59 -10.69
N GLY A 41 5.09 1.87 -10.52
CA GLY A 41 5.25 0.51 -11.04
C GLY A 41 4.55 -0.57 -10.20
N LYS A 42 4.47 -0.40 -8.88
CA LYS A 42 3.88 -1.39 -7.96
C LYS A 42 2.43 -1.11 -7.54
N CYS A 43 1.99 0.15 -7.56
CA CYS A 43 0.68 0.57 -7.04
C CYS A 43 -0.34 0.99 -8.12
N PHE A 44 -0.16 0.56 -9.38
CA PHE A 44 -1.18 0.68 -10.44
C PHE A 44 -1.95 -0.64 -10.65
#